data_AF-A0A0A1X7E6-F1
#
_entry.id   AF-A0A0A1X7E6-F1
#
_cell.length_a   1.000
_cell.length_b   1.000
_cell.length_c   1.000
_cell.angle_alpha   90.00
_cell.angle_beta   90.00
_cell.angle_gamma   90.00
#
_symmetry.space_group_name_H-M   'P 1'
#
loop_
_entity.id
_entity.type
_entity.pdbx_description
1 polymer ?
#
loop_
_entity_poly.entity_id
_entity_poly.type
_entity_poly.pdbx_seq_one_letter_code
_entity_poly.pdbx_strand_id
1 'polypeptide(L)'
;MPMMGKYYIYIDDFENLVLPLIACANSKFELLVIDEIGKMELKSKKFESALYELIHKVPILATIPCTVIKDSKLIEYIKKTPKSIIYEINKNNRDVIQKDVVT
;
A
#
# COMPACT_ATOMS: atom_id res chain seq x y z
N MET A 1 -2.10 -3.48 -22.36
CA MET A 1 -2.68 -3.25 -21.02
C MET A 1 -2.48 -4.50 -20.18
N PRO A 2 -1.99 -4.38 -18.93
CA PRO A 2 -1.84 -5.52 -18.04
C PRO A 2 -3.19 -6.12 -17.67
N MET A 3 -3.22 -7.44 -17.47
CA MET A 3 -4.41 -8.18 -17.05
C MET A 3 -4.21 -8.84 -15.69
N MET A 4 -5.31 -8.98 -14.95
CA MET A 4 -5.42 -9.81 -13.76
C MET A 4 -6.65 -10.70 -13.85
N GLY A 5 -6.43 -12.00 -14.04
CA GLY A 5 -7.51 -12.93 -14.32
C GLY A 5 -8.26 -12.51 -15.58
N LYS A 6 -9.54 -12.16 -15.42
CA LYS A 6 -10.43 -11.74 -16.52
C LYS A 6 -10.51 -10.22 -16.70
N TYR A 7 -9.77 -9.45 -15.91
CA TYR A 7 -9.88 -7.99 -15.87
C TYR A 7 -8.66 -7.31 -16.47
N TYR A 8 -8.90 -6.18 -17.16
CA TYR A 8 -7.85 -5.27 -17.61
C TYR A 8 -7.60 -4.20 -16.56
N ILE A 9 -6.33 -3.83 -16.39
CA ILE A 9 -5.91 -2.76 -15.50
C ILE A 9 -5.60 -1.52 -16.33
N TYR A 10 -6.30 -0.44 -16.04
CA TYR A 10 -6.06 0.88 -16.61
C TYR A 10 -5.02 1.60 -15.77
N ILE A 11 -3.74 1.30 -16.02
CA ILE A 11 -2.62 1.87 -15.23
C ILE A 11 -2.59 3.39 -15.35
N ASP A 12 -2.78 3.93 -16.55
CA ASP A 12 -2.64 5.38 -16.76
C ASP A 12 -3.71 6.15 -15.97
N ASP A 13 -4.95 5.66 -15.96
CA ASP A 13 -6.05 6.26 -15.18
C ASP A 13 -5.78 6.18 -13.68
N PHE A 14 -5.26 5.03 -13.22
CA PHE A 14 -4.84 4.84 -11.83
C PHE A 14 -3.70 5.81 -11.44
N GLU A 15 -2.67 5.92 -12.29
CA GLU A 15 -1.52 6.80 -12.05
C GLU A 15 -1.93 8.27 -12.03
N ASN A 16 -2.78 8.70 -12.96
CA ASN A 16 -3.29 10.07 -13.04
C ASN A 16 -4.08 10.47 -11.80
N LEU A 17 -4.74 9.51 -11.14
CA LEU A 17 -5.47 9.76 -9.90
C LEU A 17 -4.55 9.73 -8.67
N VAL A 18 -3.71 8.71 -8.55
CA VAL A 18 -3.03 8.39 -7.28
C VAL A 18 -1.70 9.11 -7.11
N LEU A 19 -0.92 9.31 -8.18
CA LEU A 19 0.40 9.95 -8.07
C LEU A 19 0.34 11.40 -7.54
N PRO A 20 -0.63 12.25 -7.97
CA PRO A 20 -0.77 13.59 -7.40
C PRO A 20 -1.09 13.58 -5.90
N LEU A 21 -1.86 12.60 -5.42
CA LEU A 21 -2.21 12.46 -4.01
C LEU A 21 -0.98 12.10 -3.17
N ILE A 22 -0.18 11.14 -3.64
CA ILE A 22 1.09 10.74 -3.00
C ILE A 22 2.07 11.91 -2.96
N ALA A 23 2.19 12.67 -4.05
CA ALA A 23 3.07 13.84 -4.11
C ALA A 23 2.67 14.92 -3.09
N CYS A 24 1.37 15.12 -2.85
CA CYS A 24 0.87 16.09 -1.87
C CYS A 24 1.02 15.61 -0.42
N ALA A 25 1.05 14.29 -0.18
CA ALA A 25 1.01 13.72 1.16
C ALA A 25 2.13 14.21 2.08
N ASN A 26 3.33 14.43 1.54
CA ASN A 26 4.47 14.89 2.31
C ASN A 26 4.34 16.30 2.91
N SER A 27 3.33 17.07 2.49
CA SER A 27 3.17 18.48 2.89
C SER A 27 1.83 18.82 3.52
N LYS A 28 0.80 17.98 3.30
CA LYS A 28 -0.58 18.33 3.62
C LYS A 28 -1.30 17.33 4.52
N PHE A 29 -0.79 16.11 4.66
CA PHE A 29 -1.51 15.04 5.36
C PHE A 29 -0.67 14.45 6.48
N GLU A 30 -1.32 14.23 7.63
CA GLU A 30 -0.70 13.64 8.82
C GLU A 30 -0.66 12.10 8.74
N LEU A 31 -1.53 11.50 7.92
CA LEU A 31 -1.64 10.07 7.71
C LEU A 31 -2.06 9.79 6.27
N LEU A 32 -1.36 8.87 5.60
CA LEU A 32 -1.79 8.31 4.33
C LEU A 32 -2.45 6.94 4.56
N VAL A 33 -3.68 6.78 4.07
CA VAL A 33 -4.43 5.52 4.14
C VAL A 33 -4.47 4.88 2.76
N ILE A 34 -4.07 3.61 2.66
CA ILE A 34 -4.04 2.86 1.40
C ILE A 34 -4.68 1.48 1.59
N ASP A 35 -5.85 1.30 1.01
CA ASP A 35 -6.54 0.01 0.95
C ASP A 35 -6.71 -0.36 -0.52
N GLU A 36 -5.86 -1.17 -1.17
CA GLU A 36 -4.85 -2.14 -0.77
C GLU A 36 -3.51 -1.85 -1.51
N ILE A 37 -2.36 -2.27 -0.98
CA ILE A 37 -1.09 -2.34 -1.74
C ILE A 37 -0.95 -3.77 -2.30
N GLY A 38 -1.68 -4.02 -3.38
CA GLY A 38 -1.88 -5.34 -3.94
C GLY A 38 -1.17 -5.59 -5.26
N LYS A 39 -1.45 -6.75 -5.83
CA LYS A 39 -0.83 -7.20 -7.10
C LYS A 39 -1.22 -6.31 -8.28
N MET A 40 -2.40 -5.67 -8.22
CA MET A 40 -2.94 -4.81 -9.28
C MET A 40 -2.25 -3.45 -9.27
N GLU A 41 -2.16 -2.82 -8.11
CA GLU A 41 -1.60 -1.49 -7.88
C GLU A 41 -0.10 -1.50 -8.17
N LEU A 42 0.59 -2.57 -7.77
CA LEU A 42 2.02 -2.78 -8.04
C LEU A 42 2.34 -3.05 -9.52
N LYS A 43 1.35 -3.06 -10.42
CA LYS A 43 1.61 -2.97 -11.86
C LYS A 43 2.06 -1.58 -12.29
N SER A 44 1.71 -0.54 -11.53
CA SER A 44 2.29 0.79 -11.72
C SER A 44 3.65 0.85 -11.01
N LYS A 45 4.73 0.91 -11.79
CA LYS A 45 6.08 1.13 -11.24
C LYS A 45 6.27 2.54 -10.70
N LYS A 46 5.55 3.53 -11.24
CA LYS A 46 5.57 4.90 -10.70
C LYS A 46 4.96 4.95 -9.31
N PHE A 47 3.84 4.28 -9.10
CA PHE A 47 3.21 4.16 -7.79
C PHE A 47 4.13 3.44 -6.79
N GLU A 48 4.73 2.30 -7.19
CA GLU A 48 5.67 1.56 -6.34
C GLU A 48 6.86 2.43 -5.91
N SER A 49 7.48 3.16 -6.84
CA SER A 49 8.58 4.08 -6.56
C SER A 49 8.15 5.25 -5.65
N ALA A 50 6.99 5.85 -5.91
CA ALA A 50 6.51 6.99 -5.14
C ALA A 50 6.20 6.59 -3.68
N LEU A 51 5.63 5.40 -3.45
CA LEU A 51 5.44 4.88 -2.09
C LEU A 51 6.76 4.57 -1.39
N TYR A 52 7.74 4.02 -2.10
CA TYR A 52 9.06 3.73 -1.54
C TYR A 52 9.74 5.01 -1.02
N GLU A 53 9.58 6.14 -1.70
CA GLU A 53 10.11 7.42 -1.26
C GLU A 53 9.32 8.06 -0.11
N LEU A 54 8.02 7.77 -0.01
CA LEU A 54 7.12 8.38 0.97
C LEU A 54 7.14 7.67 2.34
N ILE A 55 7.42 6.36 2.36
CA ILE A 55 7.30 5.52 3.56
C ILE A 55 8.12 5.99 4.78
N HIS A 56 9.17 6.77 4.56
CA HIS A 56 10.00 7.34 5.64
C HIS A 56 9.62 8.76 6.04
N LYS A 57 8.70 9.39 5.30
CA LYS A 57 8.39 10.80 5.43
C LYS A 57 7.03 11.06 6.06
N VAL A 58 6.06 10.18 5.81
CA VAL A 58 4.68 10.32 6.30
C VAL A 58 4.24 9.00 6.93
N PRO A 59 3.49 9.01 8.05
CA PRO A 59 2.83 7.81 8.56
C PRO A 59 1.90 7.19 7.49
N ILE A 60 1.94 5.86 7.34
CA ILE A 60 1.12 5.13 6.38
C ILE A 60 0.37 4.03 7.11
N LEU A 61 -0.96 4.01 6.97
CA LEU A 61 -1.82 2.88 7.30
C LEU A 61 -2.18 2.18 5.98
N ALA A 62 -1.77 0.93 5.81
CA ALA A 62 -2.04 0.20 4.58
C ALA A 62 -2.43 -1.25 4.80
N THR A 63 -3.25 -1.78 3.90
CA THR A 63 -3.51 -3.22 3.79
C THR A 63 -2.58 -3.84 2.74
N ILE A 64 -2.04 -5.02 3.04
CA ILE A 64 -1.16 -5.77 2.14
C ILE A 64 -1.62 -7.23 2.08
N PRO A 65 -1.44 -7.91 0.94
CA PRO A 65 -1.72 -9.34 0.85
C PRO A 65 -0.90 -10.17 1.84
N CYS A 66 -1.55 -11.17 2.45
CA CYS A 66 -0.85 -12.16 3.27
C CYS A 66 0.13 -13.00 2.42
N THR A 67 -0.22 -13.23 1.14
CA THR A 67 0.60 -13.99 0.19
C THR A 67 1.75 -13.16 -0.35
N VAL A 68 2.92 -13.79 -0.51
CA VAL A 68 4.07 -13.16 -1.18
C VAL A 68 3.72 -12.84 -2.62
N ILE A 69 3.76 -11.55 -2.97
CA ILE A 69 3.68 -11.11 -4.35
C ILE A 69 5.09 -11.21 -4.93
N LYS A 70 5.29 -12.19 -5.82
CA LYS A 70 6.54 -12.33 -6.58
C LYS A 70 6.89 -11.00 -7.25
N ASP A 71 8.17 -10.64 -7.16
CA ASP A 71 8.77 -9.43 -7.75
C ASP A 71 8.36 -8.08 -7.11
N SER A 72 7.63 -8.09 -5.98
CA SER A 72 7.38 -6.87 -5.20
C SER A 72 8.43 -6.68 -4.11
N LYS A 73 9.42 -5.83 -4.38
CA LYS A 73 10.42 -5.45 -3.37
C LYS A 73 9.82 -4.53 -2.31
N LEU A 74 8.79 -3.75 -2.66
CA LEU A 74 8.14 -2.81 -1.75
C LEU A 74 7.50 -3.50 -0.54
N ILE A 75 6.75 -4.60 -0.74
CA ILE A 75 6.08 -5.27 0.39
C ILE A 75 7.10 -5.88 1.35
N GLU A 76 8.15 -6.52 0.83
CA GLU A 76 9.23 -7.03 1.68
C GLU A 76 9.93 -5.91 2.43
N TYR A 77 10.14 -4.76 1.78
CA TYR A 77 10.74 -3.59 2.38
C TYR A 77 9.89 -3.02 3.52
N ILE A 78 8.57 -2.86 3.30
CA ILE A 78 7.62 -2.44 4.34
C ILE A 78 7.71 -3.36 5.55
N LYS A 79 7.66 -4.69 5.33
CA LYS A 79 7.71 -5.69 6.40
C LYS A 79 9.03 -5.70 7.18
N LYS A 80 10.15 -5.37 6.54
CA LYS A 80 11.50 -5.33 7.17
C LYS A 80 11.82 -3.98 7.80
N THR A 81 11.02 -2.94 7.55
CA THR A 81 11.27 -1.60 8.08
C THR A 81 11.04 -1.61 9.60
N PRO A 82 12.03 -1.23 10.44
CA PRO A 82 11.94 -1.38 11.90
C PRO A 82 10.78 -0.62 12.57
N LYS A 83 10.26 0.42 11.92
CA LYS A 83 9.13 1.22 12.42
C LYS A 83 7.76 0.68 12.00
N SER A 84 7.72 -0.34 11.15
CA SER A 84 6.47 -0.92 10.67
C SER A 84 5.86 -1.83 11.73
N ILE A 85 4.58 -1.63 12.00
CA ILE A 85 3.76 -2.54 12.81
C ILE A 85 2.90 -3.33 11.83
N ILE A 86 2.99 -4.66 11.89
CA ILE A 86 2.26 -5.56 11.00
C ILE A 86 1.25 -6.36 11.81
N TYR A 87 -0.02 -6.24 11.45
CA TYR A 87 -1.10 -7.03 12.01
C TYR A 87 -1.58 -8.06 10.99
N GLU A 88 -1.49 -9.35 11.33
CA GLU A 88 -2.09 -10.41 10.53
C GLU A 88 -3.56 -10.59 10.93
N ILE A 89 -4.47 -10.25 10.02
CA ILE A 89 -5.91 -10.33 10.26
C ILE A 89 -6.44 -11.71 9.91
N ASN A 90 -7.22 -12.29 10.82
CA ASN A 90 -7.92 -13.55 10.66
C ASN A 90 -9.35 -13.45 11.21
N LYS A 91 -10.13 -14.53 11.07
CA LYS A 91 -11.55 -14.55 11.48
C LYS A 91 -11.76 -14.27 12.98
N ASN A 92 -10.77 -14.54 13.82
CA ASN A 92 -10.90 -14.40 15.27
C ASN A 92 -10.56 -12.99 15.76
N ASN A 93 -9.75 -12.22 15.02
CA ASN A 93 -9.30 -10.89 15.43
C ASN A 93 -9.89 -9.72 14.60
N ARG A 94 -10.49 -9.99 13.43
CA ARG A 94 -11.02 -8.96 12.50
C ARG A 94 -11.88 -7.87 13.13
N ASP A 95 -12.72 -8.23 14.12
CA ASP A 95 -13.69 -7.29 14.69
C ASP A 95 -13.15 -6.56 15.94
N VAL A 96 -11.95 -6.91 16.41
CA VAL A 96 -11.34 -6.34 17.63
C VAL A 96 -10.03 -5.59 17.37
N ILE A 97 -9.29 -5.95 16.34
CA ILE A 97 -7.95 -5.41 16.02
C ILE A 97 -7.92 -3.89 15.81
N GLN A 98 -9.06 -3.30 15.43
CA GLN A 98 -9.18 -1.86 15.19
C GLN A 98 -8.74 -1.03 16.40
N LYS A 99 -8.91 -1.55 17.63
CA LYS A 99 -8.49 -0.88 18.85
C LYS A 99 -6.96 -0.80 18.94
N ASP A 100 -6.28 -1.87 18.52
CA ASP A 100 -4.83 -1.95 18.54
C ASP A 100 -4.20 -1.09 17.44
N VAL A 101 -4.87 -0.93 16.29
CA VAL A 101 -4.39 -0.14 15.15
C VAL A 101 -4.50 1.37 15.40
N VAL A 102 -5.49 1.82 16.17
CA VAL A 102 -5.76 3.25 16.43
C VAL A 102 -5.04 3.77 17.68
N THR A 103 -4.40 2.89 18.45
CA THR A 103 -3.65 3.24 19.66
C THR A 103 -2.21 3.64 19.32
#